data_AF-A0A661MZ08-F1
#
_entry.id   AF-A0A661MZ08-F1
#
_cell.length_a   1.000
_cell.length_b   1.000
_cell.length_c   1.000
_cell.angle_alpha   90.00
_cell.angle_beta   90.00
_cell.angle_gamma   90.00
#
_symmetry.space_group_name_H-M   'P 1'
#
loop_
_entity.id
_entity.type
_entity.pdbx_description
1 polymer ?
#
loop_
_entity_poly.entity_id
_entity_poly.type
_entity_poly.pdbx_seq_one_letter_code
_entity_poly.pdbx_strand_id
1 'polypeptide(L)'
;MDIVRSGGCSLSRHLRSAGFTTIELLIGVAIVGIMAAIAVPTFKSYVYRGRVSEAVPILNEIKTRQEAYRSRFGNYAAVSGTDWGTYTPSSIPGANAVVWPSSAEWEMLGLSPPGAVRFRYATVAGQPGTAPPADSNLDGNSLWYAAQAEGDLNGDGTSFILEVYSDSRIMYNSASGTGGWE
;
A
#
# COMPACT_ATOMS: atom_id res chain seq x y z
N MET A 1 -46.35 -24.62 -77.80
CA MET A 1 -46.70 -25.22 -76.49
C MET A 1 -46.02 -24.41 -75.42
N ASP A 2 -46.78 -23.49 -74.83
CA ASP A 2 -46.46 -22.70 -73.65
C ASP A 2 -46.25 -23.57 -72.39
N ILE A 3 -45.36 -23.12 -71.50
CA ILE A 3 -45.51 -23.18 -70.03
C ILE A 3 -44.49 -22.16 -69.46
N VAL A 4 -44.92 -20.94 -69.11
CA VAL A 4 -45.49 -20.47 -67.82
C VAL A 4 -44.46 -20.42 -66.67
N ARG A 5 -44.06 -19.17 -66.38
CA ARG A 5 -43.63 -18.48 -65.13
C ARG A 5 -43.30 -19.32 -63.88
N SER A 6 -42.15 -18.98 -63.27
CA SER A 6 -42.08 -18.73 -61.82
C SER A 6 -40.89 -17.80 -61.48
N GLY A 7 -41.14 -16.49 -61.52
CA GLY A 7 -40.23 -15.50 -60.97
C GLY A 7 -40.39 -15.45 -59.46
N GLY A 8 -39.48 -16.07 -58.72
CA GLY A 8 -39.38 -15.94 -57.28
C GLY A 8 -38.95 -14.52 -56.92
N CYS A 9 -39.88 -13.70 -56.42
CA CYS A 9 -39.56 -12.40 -55.84
C CYS A 9 -38.87 -12.62 -54.48
N SER A 10 -37.52 -12.62 -54.50
CA SER A 10 -36.71 -12.58 -53.28
C SER A 10 -36.81 -11.18 -52.67
N LEU A 11 -37.73 -10.98 -51.74
CA LEU A 11 -37.87 -9.75 -50.98
C LEU A 11 -36.70 -9.65 -49.98
N SER A 12 -35.56 -9.12 -50.45
CA SER A 12 -34.42 -8.79 -49.58
C SER A 12 -34.82 -7.65 -48.66
N ARG A 13 -35.16 -7.98 -47.40
CA ARG A 13 -35.44 -7.00 -46.37
C ARG A 13 -34.10 -6.35 -45.98
N HIS A 14 -33.79 -5.22 -46.61
CA HIS A 14 -32.73 -4.33 -46.15
C HIS A 14 -33.08 -3.85 -44.74
N LEU A 15 -32.46 -4.45 -43.73
CA LEU A 15 -32.42 -3.87 -42.39
C LEU A 15 -31.67 -2.55 -42.52
N ARG A 16 -32.38 -1.43 -42.33
CA ARG A 16 -31.76 -0.10 -42.33
C ARG A 16 -30.75 -0.07 -41.19
N SER A 17 -29.47 0.11 -41.52
CA SER A 17 -28.45 0.40 -40.52
C SER A 17 -28.73 1.79 -39.95
N ALA A 18 -29.25 1.85 -38.73
CA ALA A 18 -29.37 3.12 -38.01
C ALA A 18 -27.97 3.54 -37.55
N GLY A 19 -27.47 4.65 -38.09
CA GLY A 19 -26.23 5.26 -37.64
C GLY A 19 -26.46 6.11 -36.38
N PHE A 20 -25.45 6.20 -35.51
CA PHE A 20 -25.47 7.07 -34.34
C PHE A 20 -25.29 8.53 -34.77
N THR A 21 -25.98 9.48 -34.13
CA THR A 21 -25.79 10.90 -34.41
C THR A 21 -24.57 11.45 -33.65
N THR A 22 -23.92 12.49 -34.19
CA THR A 22 -22.83 13.18 -33.48
C THR A 22 -23.31 13.79 -32.16
N ILE A 23 -24.56 14.23 -32.09
CA ILE A 23 -25.12 14.83 -30.88
C ILE A 23 -25.37 13.79 -29.78
N GLU A 24 -25.80 12.57 -30.12
CA GLU A 24 -25.91 11.48 -29.14
C GLU A 24 -24.55 11.13 -28.55
N LEU A 25 -23.50 11.13 -29.38
CA LEU A 25 -22.14 10.90 -28.90
C LEU A 25 -21.70 12.02 -27.93
N LEU A 26 -21.98 13.28 -28.26
CA LEU A 26 -21.62 14.43 -27.43
C LEU A 26 -22.29 14.40 -26.06
N ILE A 27 -23.59 14.08 -26.01
CA ILE A 27 -24.32 13.95 -24.74
C ILE A 27 -23.77 12.77 -23.93
N GLY A 28 -23.48 11.64 -24.57
CA GLY A 28 -22.88 10.48 -23.91
C GLY A 28 -21.53 10.80 -23.27
N VAL A 29 -20.64 11.47 -24.00
CA VAL A 29 -19.32 11.88 -23.49
C VAL A 29 -19.46 12.89 -22.34
N ALA A 30 -20.42 13.82 -22.42
CA ALA A 30 -20.66 14.78 -21.35
C ALA A 30 -21.08 14.08 -20.04
N ILE A 31 -21.98 13.09 -20.10
CA ILE A 31 -22.43 12.32 -18.93
C ILE A 31 -21.26 11.52 -18.35
N VAL A 32 -20.50 10.81 -19.19
CA VAL A 32 -19.32 10.03 -18.75
C VAL A 32 -18.26 10.95 -18.13
N GLY A 33 -18.06 12.16 -18.66
CA GLY A 33 -17.14 13.16 -18.10
C GLY A 33 -17.50 13.57 -16.68
N ILE A 34 -18.79 13.85 -16.41
CA ILE A 34 -19.28 14.19 -15.07
C ILE A 34 -19.10 13.00 -14.12
N MET A 35 -19.45 11.78 -14.56
CA MET A 35 -19.25 10.60 -13.74
C MET A 35 -17.78 10.37 -13.41
N ALA A 36 -16.88 10.50 -14.39
CA ALA A 36 -15.45 10.31 -14.22
C ALA A 36 -14.85 11.31 -13.22
N ALA A 37 -15.30 12.56 -13.24
CA ALA A 37 -14.82 13.60 -12.33
C ALA A 37 -15.02 13.24 -10.84
N ILE A 38 -16.14 12.58 -10.51
CA ILE A 38 -16.44 12.13 -9.14
C ILE A 38 -15.82 10.75 -8.87
N ALA A 39 -15.91 9.83 -9.84
CA ALA A 39 -15.49 8.44 -9.65
C ALA A 39 -13.98 8.28 -9.45
N VAL A 40 -13.15 9.03 -10.18
CA VAL A 40 -11.69 8.90 -10.13
C VAL A 40 -11.10 9.20 -8.74
N PRO A 41 -11.37 10.35 -8.08
CA PRO A 41 -10.81 10.62 -6.76
C PRO A 41 -11.30 9.62 -5.70
N THR A 42 -12.59 9.26 -5.73
CA THR A 42 -13.16 8.28 -4.80
C THR A 42 -12.51 6.91 -4.97
N PHE A 43 -12.35 6.44 -6.21
CA PHE A 43 -11.70 5.17 -6.50
C PHE A 43 -10.22 5.17 -6.06
N LYS A 44 -9.49 6.26 -6.30
CA LYS A 44 -8.10 6.40 -5.83
C LYS A 44 -7.98 6.31 -4.30
N SER A 45 -8.87 6.97 -3.56
CA SER A 45 -8.89 6.89 -2.09
C SER A 45 -9.22 5.47 -1.59
N TYR A 46 -10.15 4.79 -2.25
CA TYR A 46 -10.49 3.40 -1.93
C TYR A 46 -9.29 2.46 -2.11
N VAL A 47 -8.60 2.57 -3.25
CA VAL A 47 -7.38 1.78 -3.52
C VAL A 47 -6.28 2.11 -2.51
N TYR A 48 -6.08 3.40 -2.19
CA TYR A 48 -5.09 3.83 -1.20
C TYR A 48 -5.33 3.18 0.17
N ARG A 49 -6.57 3.23 0.69
CA ARG A 49 -6.93 2.60 1.97
C ARG A 49 -6.70 1.08 1.96
N GLY A 50 -7.00 0.42 0.83
CA GLY A 50 -6.72 -1.01 0.66
C GLY A 50 -5.22 -1.34 0.63
N ARG A 51 -4.36 -0.40 0.22
CA ARG A 51 -2.90 -0.54 0.29
C ARG A 51 -2.39 -0.35 1.72
N VAL A 52 -2.91 0.63 2.46
CA VAL A 52 -2.54 0.90 3.86
C VAL A 52 -2.75 -0.33 4.75
N SER A 53 -3.82 -1.10 4.54
CA SER A 53 -4.12 -2.26 5.37
C SER A 53 -3.11 -3.41 5.27
N GLU A 54 -2.17 -3.36 4.32
CA GLU A 54 -1.09 -4.35 4.17
C GLU A 54 -0.01 -4.24 5.25
N ALA A 55 0.31 -3.03 5.72
CA ALA A 55 1.39 -2.82 6.69
C ALA A 55 1.05 -3.30 8.10
N VAL A 56 -0.23 -3.17 8.48
CA VAL A 56 -0.74 -3.52 9.82
C VAL A 56 -0.37 -4.96 10.25
N PRO A 57 -0.67 -6.01 9.47
CA PRO A 57 -0.31 -7.38 9.86
C PRO A 57 1.21 -7.59 9.98
N ILE A 58 2.01 -6.98 9.10
CA ILE A 58 3.47 -7.12 9.12
C ILE A 58 4.05 -6.42 10.37
N LEU A 59 3.58 -5.23 10.73
CA LEU A 59 4.00 -4.54 11.97
C LEU A 59 3.59 -5.32 13.23
N ASN A 60 2.40 -5.93 13.23
CA ASN A 60 1.98 -6.80 14.34
C ASN A 60 2.84 -8.07 14.44
N GLU A 61 3.26 -8.62 13.30
CA GLU A 61 4.19 -9.74 13.26
C GLU A 61 5.56 -9.33 13.80
N ILE A 62 6.08 -8.15 13.41
CA ILE A 62 7.32 -7.59 13.97
C ILE A 62 7.20 -7.46 15.49
N LYS A 63 6.11 -6.90 16.01
CA LYS A 63 5.86 -6.80 17.45
C LYS A 63 5.92 -8.16 18.14
N THR A 64 5.22 -9.15 17.60
CA THR A 64 5.20 -10.51 18.15
C THR A 64 6.60 -11.14 18.15
N ARG A 65 7.36 -10.96 17.06
CA ARG A 65 8.72 -11.48 16.92
C ARG A 65 9.72 -10.78 17.82
N GLN A 66 9.59 -9.47 18.01
CA GLN A 66 10.43 -8.69 18.94
C GLN A 66 10.23 -9.15 20.38
N GLU A 67 8.97 -9.38 20.80
CA GLU A 67 8.67 -9.94 22.12
C GLU A 67 9.25 -11.36 22.31
N ALA A 68 9.13 -12.21 21.29
CA ALA A 68 9.73 -13.54 21.30
C ALA A 68 11.26 -13.49 21.35
N TYR A 69 11.88 -12.56 20.63
CA TYR A 69 13.33 -12.34 20.61
C TYR A 69 13.81 -11.86 21.99
N ARG A 70 13.13 -10.88 22.60
CA ARG A 70 13.42 -10.40 23.96
C ARG A 70 13.34 -11.53 24.98
N SER A 71 12.31 -12.37 24.89
CA SER A 71 12.15 -13.51 25.81
C SER A 71 13.29 -14.53 25.71
N ARG A 72 13.96 -14.63 24.55
CA ARG A 72 15.04 -15.60 24.31
C ARG A 72 16.42 -15.04 24.64
N PHE A 73 16.68 -13.78 24.29
CA PHE A 73 18.01 -13.19 24.33
C PHE A 73 18.17 -12.11 25.40
N GLY A 74 17.09 -11.66 26.03
CA GLY A 74 17.11 -10.63 27.07
C GLY A 74 17.21 -9.19 26.54
N ASN A 75 17.23 -9.00 25.22
CA ASN A 75 17.18 -7.70 24.55
C ASN A 75 16.32 -7.78 23.29
N TYR A 76 15.85 -6.65 22.75
CA TYR A 76 15.19 -6.62 21.45
C TYR A 76 16.20 -6.71 20.29
N ALA A 77 15.73 -7.10 19.11
CA ALA A 77 16.55 -7.18 17.92
C ALA A 77 16.69 -5.80 17.27
N ALA A 78 17.93 -5.30 17.20
CA ALA A 78 18.28 -4.07 16.51
C ALA A 78 18.52 -4.33 15.00
N VAL A 79 17.49 -4.85 14.31
CA VAL A 79 17.59 -5.29 12.90
C VAL A 79 18.08 -4.17 11.98
N SER A 80 17.61 -2.94 12.23
CA SER A 80 17.97 -1.73 11.48
C SER A 80 18.91 -0.80 12.26
N GLY A 81 19.53 -1.29 13.34
CA GLY A 81 20.39 -0.51 14.23
C GLY A 81 19.67 0.14 15.40
N THR A 82 20.22 1.24 15.90
CA THR A 82 19.73 1.98 17.08
C THR A 82 18.99 3.28 16.72
N ASP A 83 18.98 3.67 15.45
CA ASP A 83 18.27 4.86 14.98
C ASP A 83 17.79 4.64 13.55
N TRP A 84 16.87 5.48 13.08
CA TRP A 84 16.35 5.40 11.73
C TRP A 84 17.44 5.64 10.68
N GLY A 85 17.31 5.01 9.51
CA GLY A 85 18.24 5.22 8.40
C GLY A 85 18.46 3.99 7.52
N THR A 86 18.22 2.80 8.06
CA THR A 86 18.26 1.55 7.28
C THR A 86 16.87 0.95 7.20
N TYR A 87 16.40 0.75 5.97
CA TYR A 87 15.07 0.22 5.69
C TYR A 87 15.13 -0.99 4.75
N THR A 88 14.11 -1.82 4.82
CA THR A 88 13.97 -3.02 4.00
C THR A 88 12.54 -3.13 3.45
N PRO A 89 12.34 -3.08 2.13
CA PRO A 89 13.31 -2.74 1.08
C PRO A 89 13.96 -1.36 1.24
N SER A 90 15.10 -1.10 0.60
CA SER A 90 15.85 0.16 0.78
C SER A 90 15.16 1.38 0.17
N SER A 91 14.51 1.20 -0.99
CA SER A 91 13.68 2.21 -1.63
C SER A 91 12.28 2.26 -1.01
N ILE A 92 11.70 3.46 -0.86
CA ILE A 92 10.29 3.63 -0.52
C ILE A 92 9.45 3.02 -1.66
N PRO A 93 8.63 1.99 -1.39
CA PRO A 93 7.73 1.48 -2.41
C PRO A 93 6.69 2.55 -2.77
N GLY A 94 6.56 2.81 -4.06
CA GLY A 94 5.56 3.73 -4.60
C GLY A 94 4.21 3.05 -4.83
N ALA A 95 3.53 3.41 -5.92
CA ALA A 95 2.28 2.78 -6.32
C ALA A 95 2.38 1.26 -6.61
N ASN A 96 3.59 0.75 -6.87
CA ASN A 96 3.88 -0.66 -7.15
C ASN A 96 4.59 -1.31 -5.96
N ALA A 97 4.18 -2.54 -5.63
CA ALA A 97 4.81 -3.33 -4.58
C ALA A 97 6.23 -3.75 -4.99
N VAL A 98 7.12 -3.82 -4.00
CA VAL A 98 8.53 -4.18 -4.16
C VAL A 98 8.79 -5.53 -3.54
N VAL A 99 9.58 -6.38 -4.19
CA VAL A 99 9.93 -7.71 -3.67
C VAL A 99 10.71 -7.58 -2.35
N TRP A 100 10.34 -8.38 -1.36
CA TRP A 100 11.08 -8.46 -0.09
C TRP A 100 12.49 -9.03 -0.32
N PRO A 101 13.57 -8.30 0.02
CA PRO A 101 14.92 -8.81 -0.17
C PRO A 101 15.31 -9.79 0.96
N SER A 102 16.16 -10.76 0.65
CA SER A 102 16.83 -11.57 1.68
C SER A 102 17.81 -10.71 2.47
N SER A 103 17.75 -10.80 3.81
CA SER A 103 18.62 -10.05 4.71
C SER A 103 18.82 -10.85 6.00
N ALA A 104 20.08 -11.01 6.41
CA ALA A 104 20.44 -11.84 7.56
C ALA A 104 19.82 -11.31 8.86
N GLU A 105 19.69 -9.99 8.98
CA GLU A 105 19.14 -9.31 10.14
C GLU A 105 17.64 -9.58 10.30
N TRP A 106 16.87 -9.55 9.20
CA TRP A 106 15.44 -9.86 9.23
C TRP A 106 15.17 -11.35 9.34
N GLU A 107 16.03 -12.19 8.78
CA GLU A 107 16.02 -13.64 8.96
C GLU A 107 16.28 -14.02 10.43
N MET A 108 17.15 -13.28 11.14
CA MET A 108 17.36 -13.46 12.58
C MET A 108 16.10 -13.14 13.40
N LEU A 109 15.37 -12.08 13.05
CA LEU A 109 14.04 -11.82 13.64
C LEU A 109 12.99 -12.84 13.17
N GLY A 110 13.26 -13.51 12.04
CA GLY A 110 12.43 -14.51 11.39
C GLY A 110 11.29 -13.95 10.55
N LEU A 111 11.27 -12.65 10.27
CA LEU A 111 10.24 -12.02 9.46
C LEU A 111 10.50 -12.31 7.97
N SER A 112 9.51 -12.88 7.28
CA SER A 112 9.55 -13.08 5.83
C SER A 112 8.12 -12.94 5.27
N PRO A 113 7.76 -11.74 4.76
CA PRO A 113 6.46 -11.53 4.15
C PRO A 113 6.25 -12.47 2.94
N PRO A 114 5.03 -12.99 2.72
CA PRO A 114 4.76 -14.02 1.70
C PRO A 114 4.84 -13.52 0.24
N GLY A 115 5.14 -12.24 0.01
CA GLY A 115 5.17 -11.65 -1.33
C GLY A 115 5.76 -10.25 -1.34
N ALA A 116 5.60 -9.56 -2.48
CA ALA A 116 6.01 -8.18 -2.62
C ALA A 116 5.23 -7.27 -1.66
N VAL A 117 5.93 -6.30 -1.08
CA VAL A 117 5.42 -5.38 -0.06
C VAL A 117 5.25 -3.96 -0.60
N ARG A 118 4.24 -3.24 -0.11
CA ARG A 118 3.96 -1.83 -0.45
C ARG A 118 4.56 -0.82 0.53
N PHE A 119 5.30 -1.32 1.50
CA PHE A 119 6.00 -0.51 2.50
C PHE A 119 7.42 -1.00 2.63
N ARG A 120 8.33 -0.09 2.96
CA ARG A 120 9.61 -0.44 3.56
C ARG A 120 9.48 -0.46 5.07
N TYR A 121 10.23 -1.33 5.71
CA TYR A 121 10.18 -1.55 7.14
C TYR A 121 11.55 -1.31 7.75
N ALA A 122 11.55 -0.75 8.95
CA ALA A 122 12.73 -0.67 9.80
C ALA A 122 12.32 -1.10 11.20
N THR A 123 13.22 -1.78 11.92
CA THR A 123 13.06 -1.95 13.37
C THR A 123 14.37 -1.67 14.07
N VAL A 124 14.32 -0.70 14.95
CA VAL A 124 15.45 -0.20 15.72
C VAL A 124 15.24 -0.55 17.18
N ALA A 125 16.32 -0.83 17.88
CA ALA A 125 16.26 -1.21 19.28
C ALA A 125 17.48 -0.72 20.04
N GLY A 126 17.32 -0.53 21.35
CA GLY A 126 18.39 -0.11 22.22
C GLY A 126 18.35 -0.75 23.60
N GLN A 127 19.51 -0.78 24.23
CA GLN A 127 19.68 -1.15 25.62
C GLN A 127 19.48 0.07 26.54
N PRO A 128 19.23 -0.13 27.84
CA PRO A 128 19.26 0.96 28.83
C PRO A 128 20.49 1.86 28.66
N GLY A 129 20.26 3.17 28.56
CA GLY A 129 21.28 4.19 28.29
C GLY A 129 21.47 4.51 26.80
N THR A 130 20.88 3.75 25.88
CA THR A 130 20.85 4.08 24.44
C THR A 130 19.68 5.02 24.20
N ALA A 131 19.95 6.19 23.61
CA ALA A 131 18.91 7.14 23.25
C ALA A 131 17.97 6.51 22.20
N PRO A 132 16.64 6.50 22.43
CA PRO A 132 15.68 6.06 21.43
C PRO A 132 15.57 7.08 20.29
N PRO A 133 14.98 6.69 19.14
CA PRO A 133 14.78 7.59 18.03
C PRO A 133 14.00 8.85 18.46
N ALA A 134 14.28 9.98 17.83
CA ALA A 134 13.56 11.22 18.07
C ALA A 134 12.03 11.01 17.92
N ASP A 135 11.26 11.73 18.72
CA ASP A 135 9.78 11.71 18.71
C ASP A 135 9.10 10.36 19.02
N SER A 136 9.85 9.32 19.39
CA SER A 136 9.31 7.98 19.67
C SER A 136 8.57 7.84 21.01
N ASN A 137 8.64 8.85 21.88
CA ASN A 137 8.12 8.82 23.26
C ASN A 137 8.56 7.59 24.07
N LEU A 138 9.70 6.99 23.71
CA LEU A 138 10.30 5.86 24.40
C LEU A 138 11.21 6.33 25.54
N ASP A 139 11.28 5.55 26.61
CA ASP A 139 12.24 5.74 27.69
C ASP A 139 13.59 5.09 27.35
N GLY A 140 14.65 5.91 27.30
CA GLY A 140 16.02 5.43 27.08
C GLY A 140 16.62 4.68 28.27
N ASN A 141 16.01 4.69 29.45
CA ASN A 141 16.50 3.95 30.62
C ASN A 141 16.06 2.48 30.65
N SER A 142 15.17 2.09 29.75
CA SER A 142 14.64 0.73 29.66
C SER A 142 15.05 0.06 28.35
N LEU A 143 14.83 -1.24 28.22
CA LEU A 143 14.92 -1.90 26.91
C LEU A 143 13.79 -1.38 26.03
N TRP A 144 14.12 -0.97 24.81
CA TRP A 144 13.13 -0.44 23.89
C TRP A 144 13.34 -0.96 22.47
N TYR A 145 12.24 -1.00 21.72
CA TYR A 145 12.28 -1.11 20.26
C TYR A 145 11.23 -0.18 19.65
N ALA A 146 11.53 0.30 18.45
CA ALA A 146 10.57 0.94 17.56
C ALA A 146 10.57 0.17 16.23
N ALA A 147 9.41 0.09 15.59
CA ALA A 147 9.32 -0.38 14.22
C ALA A 147 8.46 0.58 13.41
N GLN A 148 8.92 0.84 12.19
CA GLN A 148 8.30 1.78 11.26
C GLN A 148 8.02 1.08 9.94
N ALA A 149 6.87 1.35 9.36
CA ALA A 149 6.55 1.04 7.97
C ALA A 149 6.34 2.36 7.22
N GLU A 150 6.96 2.51 6.06
CA GLU A 150 6.86 3.72 5.23
C GLU A 150 6.57 3.36 3.77
N GLY A 151 5.62 4.06 3.13
CA GLY A 151 5.27 3.83 1.72
C GLY A 151 4.63 5.04 1.06
N ASP A 152 4.95 5.28 -0.22
CA ASP A 152 4.33 6.31 -1.06
C ASP A 152 3.21 5.67 -1.90
N LEU A 153 2.09 5.41 -1.24
CA LEU A 153 1.04 4.54 -1.78
C LEU A 153 0.28 5.15 -2.96
N ASN A 154 0.42 6.45 -3.24
CA ASN A 154 -0.21 7.15 -4.36
C ASN A 154 0.81 7.71 -5.37
N GLY A 155 2.11 7.65 -5.07
CA GLY A 155 3.19 8.07 -5.97
C GLY A 155 3.35 9.59 -6.06
N ASP A 156 2.94 10.33 -5.02
CA ASP A 156 2.97 11.79 -5.00
C ASP A 156 4.18 12.38 -4.25
N GLY A 157 5.06 11.52 -3.72
CA GLY A 157 6.23 11.91 -2.94
C GLY A 157 5.96 12.13 -1.45
N THR A 158 4.71 12.03 -1.00
CA THR A 158 4.32 12.06 0.42
C THR A 158 4.21 10.63 0.93
N SER A 159 5.06 10.24 1.88
CA SER A 159 5.01 8.87 2.38
C SER A 159 4.07 8.76 3.56
N PHE A 160 3.28 7.69 3.57
CA PHE A 160 2.51 7.26 4.73
C PHE A 160 3.40 6.44 5.65
N ILE A 161 3.45 6.83 6.92
CA ILE A 161 4.29 6.22 7.94
C ILE A 161 3.38 5.61 9.01
N LEU A 162 3.72 4.40 9.43
CA LEU A 162 3.11 3.71 10.57
C LEU A 162 4.19 3.28 11.54
N GLU A 163 3.98 3.54 12.82
CA GLU A 163 4.95 3.28 13.87
C GLU A 163 4.35 2.50 15.01
N VAL A 164 5.12 1.56 15.54
CA VAL A 164 4.82 0.82 16.76
C VAL A 164 6.02 0.88 17.69
N TYR A 165 5.72 1.01 18.98
CA TYR A 165 6.70 1.16 20.04
C TYR A 165 6.53 0.06 21.08
N SER A 166 7.63 -0.34 21.74
CA SER A 166 7.61 -1.36 22.79
C SER A 166 6.70 -1.03 23.97
N ASP A 167 6.62 0.25 24.35
CA ASP A 167 5.83 0.71 25.49
C ASP A 167 4.37 1.07 25.10
N SER A 168 4.05 1.05 23.80
CA SER A 168 2.73 1.41 23.31
C SER A 168 1.93 0.20 22.82
N ARG A 169 0.63 0.22 23.11
CA ARG A 169 -0.35 -0.73 22.57
C ARG A 169 -1.01 -0.23 21.29
N ILE A 170 -0.86 1.05 20.98
CA ILE A 170 -1.45 1.67 19.79
C ILE A 170 -0.41 1.79 18.69
N MET A 171 -0.89 1.87 17.45
CA MET A 171 -0.07 2.15 16.28
C MET A 171 -0.28 3.62 15.92
N TYR A 172 0.83 4.33 15.72
CA TYR A 172 0.81 5.73 15.34
C TYR A 172 0.90 5.81 13.82
N ASN A 173 0.20 6.78 13.24
CA ASN A 173 0.33 7.08 11.82
C ASN A 173 0.84 8.52 11.66
N SER A 174 1.69 8.76 10.68
CA SER A 174 2.18 10.07 10.32
C SER A 174 2.43 10.14 8.81
N ALA A 175 2.61 11.34 8.26
CA ALA A 175 2.96 11.53 6.86
C ALA A 175 4.29 12.29 6.77
N SER A 176 5.22 11.84 5.95
CA SER A 176 6.41 12.65 5.65
C SER A 176 6.05 13.70 4.59
N GLY A 177 6.30 14.97 4.89
CA GLY A 177 6.07 16.08 3.95
C GLY A 177 4.85 16.97 4.24
N THR A 178 3.96 16.59 5.15
CA THR A 178 2.96 17.47 5.75
C THR A 178 2.79 17.08 7.20
N GLY A 179 2.94 18.03 8.12
CA GLY A 179 2.83 17.81 9.56
C GLY A 179 1.66 16.89 9.93
N GLY A 180 1.90 16.05 10.93
CA GLY A 180 1.04 14.94 11.34
C GLY A 180 -0.44 15.26 11.30
N TRP A 181 -1.22 14.31 10.80
CA TRP A 181 -2.66 14.34 10.93
C TRP A 181 -3.03 13.60 12.21
N GLU A 182 -3.66 14.34 13.12
CA GLU A 182 -4.29 13.86 14.36
C GLU A 182 -5.20 12.64 14.14
#